data_AF-A0A059CR39-F1
#
_entry.id   AF-A0A059CR39-F1
#
_cell.length_a   1.000
_cell.length_b   1.000
_cell.length_c   1.000
_cell.angle_alpha   90.00
_cell.angle_beta   90.00
_cell.angle_gamma   90.00
#
_symmetry.space_group_name_H-M   'P 1'
#
loop_
_entity.id
_entity.type
_entity.pdbx_description
1 polymer ?
#
loop_
_entity_poly.entity_id
_entity_poly.type
_entity_poly.pdbx_seq_one_letter_code
_entity_poly.pdbx_strand_id
1 'polypeptide(L)'
;MAVYPSEFGIQRMKEEEIYGPVGLFDDEDDRNEDYLDEKQDTLGEILNGDRLVTAPYEVKFLQGKDQEVACAKKLTSEEVSQIQATIKQFYIFQMYCDDLPIWGYIGKVEESPTNISEHKYLLYQHFEIEIFFNKDQIIEAHLLMHPNEVVELAEGRNMDIELQFSVHWMVLAGFL
;
A
#
# COMPACT_ATOMS: atom_id res chain seq x y z
N MET A 1 -8.40 16.73 18.23
CA MET A 1 -9.87 16.89 18.19
C MET A 1 -10.19 17.91 17.11
N ALA A 2 -10.35 17.43 15.88
CA ALA A 2 -11.04 18.15 14.82
C ALA A 2 -12.04 17.13 14.27
N VAL A 3 -13.32 17.37 14.57
CA VAL A 3 -14.44 16.62 13.98
C VAL A 3 -14.83 17.42 12.76
N TYR A 4 -14.69 16.85 11.57
CA TYR A 4 -15.26 17.42 10.36
C TYR A 4 -16.60 16.72 10.08
N PRO A 5 -17.74 17.40 10.24
CA PRO A 5 -18.98 16.95 9.62
C PRO A 5 -18.99 17.40 8.15
N SER A 6 -19.77 16.72 7.30
CA SER A 6 -20.26 17.14 5.99
C SER A 6 -19.53 16.62 4.74
N GLU A 7 -20.25 16.72 3.62
CA GLU A 7 -19.91 16.40 2.21
C GLU A 7 -18.46 16.68 1.78
N PHE A 8 -17.74 17.53 2.51
CA PHE A 8 -16.31 17.77 2.39
C PHE A 8 -15.46 16.50 2.57
N GLY A 9 -15.83 15.55 3.45
CA GLY A 9 -15.09 14.28 3.60
C GLY A 9 -15.18 13.38 2.37
N ILE A 10 -16.36 13.34 1.73
CA ILE A 10 -16.59 12.62 0.45
C ILE A 10 -15.89 13.35 -0.71
N GLN A 11 -15.87 14.68 -0.69
CA GLN A 11 -15.15 15.49 -1.67
C GLN A 11 -13.63 15.30 -1.52
N ARG A 12 -13.11 15.25 -0.28
CA ARG A 12 -11.71 14.93 0.00
C ARG A 12 -11.37 13.51 -0.42
N MET A 13 -12.17 12.48 -0.13
CA MET A 13 -11.89 11.14 -0.68
C MET A 13 -11.89 11.08 -2.23
N LYS A 14 -12.56 12.02 -2.92
CA LYS A 14 -12.47 12.15 -4.38
C LYS A 14 -11.23 12.93 -4.85
N GLU A 15 -10.62 13.71 -3.96
CA GLU A 15 -9.46 14.58 -4.22
C GLU A 15 -8.16 14.05 -3.57
N GLU A 16 -8.26 13.11 -2.62
CA GLU A 16 -7.21 12.55 -1.76
C GLU A 16 -7.23 11.02 -1.87
N GLU A 17 -6.75 10.53 -3.01
CA GLU A 17 -6.47 9.11 -3.26
C GLU A 17 -5.49 8.56 -2.21
N ILE A 18 -5.54 7.27 -1.88
CA ILE A 18 -4.68 6.68 -0.83
C ILE A 18 -3.22 7.06 -1.10
N TYR A 19 -2.52 7.62 -0.11
CA TYR A 19 -1.13 8.05 -0.27
C TYR A 19 -0.16 7.11 0.47
N GLY A 20 1.02 6.85 -0.09
CA GLY A 20 2.11 6.09 0.53
C GLY A 20 3.47 6.80 0.43
N PRO A 21 4.54 6.30 1.09
CA PRO A 21 5.87 6.86 0.97
C PRO A 21 6.44 6.63 -0.43
N VAL A 22 7.28 7.57 -0.88
CA VAL A 22 8.09 7.42 -2.10
C VAL A 22 9.02 6.20 -2.01
N GLY A 23 9.09 5.40 -3.08
CA GLY A 23 10.18 4.44 -3.30
C GLY A 23 9.88 2.96 -3.04
N LEU A 24 9.57 2.25 -4.13
CA LEU A 24 10.02 0.88 -4.47
C LEU A 24 9.68 0.55 -5.93
N PHE A 25 8.67 1.23 -6.48
CA PHE A 25 8.16 1.05 -7.83
C PHE A 25 8.33 2.30 -8.71
N ASP A 26 9.10 3.28 -8.26
CA ASP A 26 9.44 4.44 -9.07
C ASP A 26 10.39 3.98 -10.19
N ASP A 27 9.90 3.98 -11.42
CA ASP A 27 10.73 3.70 -12.58
C ASP A 27 11.67 4.89 -12.81
N GLU A 28 12.97 4.70 -12.56
CA GLU A 28 14.00 5.73 -12.79
C GLU A 28 14.19 6.13 -14.28
N ASP A 29 13.42 5.58 -15.22
CA ASP A 29 13.59 5.81 -16.67
C ASP A 29 12.45 6.56 -17.38
N ASP A 30 11.52 7.17 -16.65
CA ASP A 30 10.55 8.09 -17.27
C ASP A 30 11.00 9.55 -17.12
N ARG A 31 11.79 10.00 -18.10
CA ARG A 31 11.92 11.42 -18.45
C ARG A 31 10.65 11.96 -19.12
N ASN A 32 9.48 11.61 -18.59
CA ASN A 32 8.20 12.22 -18.89
C ASN A 32 7.63 12.74 -17.57
N GLU A 33 7.72 14.05 -17.36
CA GLU A 33 7.30 14.82 -16.18
C GLU A 33 5.78 14.75 -15.86
N ASP A 34 5.01 13.79 -16.38
CA ASP A 34 3.53 13.87 -16.43
C ASP A 34 2.76 12.70 -15.75
N TYR A 35 3.38 11.81 -14.97
CA TYR A 35 2.64 10.70 -14.31
C TYR A 35 2.90 10.47 -12.82
N LEU A 36 3.67 11.32 -12.16
CA LEU A 36 3.61 11.47 -10.71
C LEU A 36 2.86 12.77 -10.46
N ASP A 37 1.58 12.68 -10.12
CA ASP A 37 0.81 13.84 -9.66
C ASP A 37 1.39 14.20 -8.28
N GLU A 38 2.51 14.94 -8.26
CA GLU A 38 3.18 15.37 -7.05
C GLU A 38 2.21 16.26 -6.27
N LYS A 39 1.60 15.71 -5.21
CA LYS A 39 0.81 16.48 -4.26
C LYS A 39 1.71 17.56 -3.68
N GLN A 40 1.21 18.80 -3.61
CA GLN A 40 1.93 19.87 -2.93
C GLN A 40 1.97 19.55 -1.42
N ASP A 41 3.16 19.19 -0.92
CA ASP A 41 3.36 18.84 0.49
C ASP A 41 2.84 19.94 1.43
N THR A 42 2.05 19.55 2.41
CA THR A 42 1.57 20.41 3.49
C THR A 42 2.70 20.70 4.48
N LEU A 43 2.56 21.80 5.23
CA LEU A 43 3.54 22.16 6.26
C LEU A 43 3.71 21.05 7.32
N GLY A 44 2.66 20.27 7.60
CA GLY A 44 2.73 19.12 8.50
C GLY A 44 3.59 17.98 7.94
N GLU A 45 3.40 17.65 6.67
CA GLU A 45 4.17 16.61 5.94
C GLU A 45 5.66 16.97 5.90
N ILE A 46 5.98 18.23 5.57
CA ILE A 46 7.36 18.74 5.56
C ILE A 46 8.03 18.63 6.93
N LEU A 47 7.29 18.91 8.01
CA LEU A 47 7.83 18.86 9.38
C LEU A 47 8.01 17.43 9.90
N ASN A 48 7.17 16.50 9.45
CA ASN A 48 7.33 15.08 9.75
C ASN A 48 8.40 14.40 8.87
N GLY A 49 8.77 15.04 7.76
CA GLY A 49 9.66 14.46 6.75
C GLY A 49 8.95 13.45 5.83
N ASP A 50 7.63 13.51 5.76
CA ASP A 50 6.82 12.65 4.91
C ASP A 50 6.83 13.21 3.49
N ARG A 51 7.33 12.43 2.52
CA ARG A 51 7.10 12.68 1.10
C ARG A 51 6.07 11.68 0.62
N LEU A 52 4.87 12.15 0.36
CA LEU A 52 3.71 11.32 0.03
C LEU A 52 3.51 11.28 -1.49
N VAL A 53 3.23 10.09 -2.02
CA VAL A 53 2.82 9.89 -3.41
C VAL A 53 1.49 9.14 -3.45
N THR A 54 0.72 9.40 -4.50
CA THR A 54 -0.52 8.66 -4.75
C THR A 54 -0.19 7.17 -4.91
N ALA A 55 -0.80 6.34 -4.07
CA ALA A 55 -0.69 4.90 -4.18
C ALA A 55 -1.51 4.41 -5.38
N PRO A 56 -1.11 3.32 -6.04
CA PRO A 56 -1.79 2.79 -7.24
C PRO A 56 -3.17 2.15 -6.93
N TYR A 57 -3.72 2.34 -5.74
CA TYR A 57 -4.98 1.77 -5.28
C TYR A 57 -6.11 2.78 -5.48
N GLU A 58 -6.86 2.65 -6.56
CA GLU A 58 -8.04 3.50 -6.78
C GLU A 58 -9.19 3.04 -5.87
N VAL A 59 -9.42 3.76 -4.77
CA VAL A 59 -10.46 3.46 -3.78
C VAL A 59 -11.53 4.55 -3.78
N LYS A 60 -12.78 4.16 -4.02
CA LYS A 60 -13.94 5.06 -4.03
C LYS A 60 -14.89 4.71 -2.89
N PHE A 61 -15.43 5.74 -2.22
CA PHE A 61 -16.30 5.56 -1.06
C PHE A 61 -17.48 4.62 -1.36
N LEU A 62 -17.65 3.59 -0.52
CA LEU A 62 -18.65 2.52 -0.64
C LEU A 62 -18.62 1.73 -1.95
N GLN A 63 -17.52 1.79 -2.70
CA GLN A 63 -17.27 0.94 -3.86
C GLN A 63 -16.27 -0.13 -3.44
N GLY A 64 -16.78 -1.31 -3.14
CA GLY A 64 -15.94 -2.48 -2.91
C GLY A 64 -15.28 -2.92 -4.21
N LYS A 65 -14.07 -3.46 -4.08
CA LYS A 65 -13.29 -4.07 -5.16
C LYS A 65 -12.84 -5.46 -4.72
N ASP A 66 -12.71 -6.38 -5.65
CA ASP A 66 -12.27 -7.75 -5.40
C ASP A 66 -11.18 -8.11 -6.42
N GLN A 67 -9.96 -8.31 -5.93
CA GLN A 67 -8.77 -8.67 -6.71
C GLN A 67 -8.51 -7.77 -7.93
N GLU A 68 -8.64 -6.45 -7.75
CA GLU A 68 -8.33 -5.47 -8.80
C GLU A 68 -6.81 -5.35 -8.95
N VAL A 69 -6.31 -5.25 -10.18
CA VAL A 69 -4.88 -5.03 -10.44
C VAL A 69 -4.53 -3.57 -10.15
N ALA A 70 -3.65 -3.34 -9.17
CA ALA A 70 -3.11 -2.01 -8.86
C ALA A 70 -2.00 -1.62 -9.82
N CYS A 71 -1.02 -2.50 -10.00
CA CYS A 71 0.04 -2.31 -10.98
C CYS A 71 0.67 -3.65 -11.39
N ALA A 72 1.31 -3.65 -12.54
CA ALA A 72 2.16 -4.74 -12.99
C ALA A 72 3.54 -4.18 -13.30
N LYS A 73 4.60 -4.83 -12.81
CA LYS A 73 5.98 -4.40 -13.02
C LYS A 73 6.87 -5.59 -13.35
N LYS A 74 7.81 -5.36 -14.25
CA LYS A 74 8.91 -6.29 -14.48
C LYS A 74 10.11 -5.88 -13.64
N LEU A 75 10.33 -6.60 -12.54
CA LEU A 75 11.48 -6.42 -11.68
C LEU A 75 12.76 -6.91 -12.39
N THR A 76 13.79 -6.10 -12.35
CA THR A 76 15.16 -6.49 -12.67
C THR A 76 15.75 -7.35 -11.53
N SER A 77 16.78 -8.13 -11.84
CA SER A 77 17.50 -8.89 -10.82
C SER A 77 18.03 -8.02 -9.67
N GLU A 78 18.36 -6.75 -9.93
CA GLU A 78 18.89 -5.85 -8.90
C GLU A 78 17.77 -5.35 -7.98
N GLU A 79 16.61 -4.97 -8.53
CA GLU A 79 15.41 -4.66 -7.75
C GLU A 79 14.96 -5.86 -6.91
N VAL A 80 15.00 -7.08 -7.45
CA VAL A 80 14.71 -8.30 -6.69
C VAL A 80 15.61 -8.41 -5.45
N SER A 81 16.92 -8.24 -5.61
CA SER A 81 17.87 -8.28 -4.48
C SER A 81 17.61 -7.16 -3.46
N GLN A 82 17.24 -5.95 -3.91
CA GLN A 82 16.88 -4.85 -3.02
C GLN A 82 15.63 -5.17 -2.20
N ILE A 83 14.57 -5.68 -2.85
CA ILE A 83 13.32 -6.05 -2.18
C ILE A 83 13.59 -7.18 -1.16
N GLN A 84 14.42 -8.17 -1.49
CA GLN A 84 14.82 -9.20 -0.52
C GLN A 84 15.52 -8.61 0.70
N ALA A 85 16.45 -7.65 0.51
CA ALA A 85 17.13 -6.99 1.61
C ALA A 85 16.17 -6.21 2.51
N THR A 86 15.17 -5.56 1.91
CA THR A 86 14.10 -4.84 2.59
C THR A 86 13.22 -5.79 3.42
N ILE A 87 12.81 -6.93 2.85
CA ILE A 87 12.05 -7.97 3.56
C ILE A 87 12.87 -8.53 4.73
N LYS A 88 14.17 -8.80 4.50
CA LYS A 88 15.09 -9.30 5.54
C LYS A 88 15.22 -8.35 6.73
N GLN A 89 15.10 -7.04 6.49
CA GLN A 89 15.16 -6.01 7.52
C GLN A 89 13.78 -5.64 8.09
N PHE A 90 12.71 -6.34 7.70
CA PHE A 90 11.34 -6.13 8.17
C PHE A 90 10.85 -4.69 7.98
N TYR A 91 11.23 -4.03 6.89
CA TYR A 91 10.66 -2.72 6.56
C TYR A 91 9.14 -2.82 6.38
N ILE A 92 8.47 -1.79 6.87
CA ILE A 92 7.04 -1.56 6.69
C ILE A 92 6.86 -0.33 5.81
N PHE A 93 5.82 -0.35 4.98
CA PHE A 93 5.30 0.86 4.36
C PHE A 93 4.15 1.40 5.20
N GLN A 94 3.92 2.70 5.07
CA GLN A 94 2.81 3.40 5.67
C GLN A 94 1.92 3.93 4.54
N MET A 95 0.61 3.89 4.70
CA MET A 95 -0.31 4.57 3.80
C MET A 95 -1.34 5.34 4.61
N TYR A 96 -2.03 6.28 3.98
CA TYR A 96 -3.09 7.05 4.61
C TYR A 96 -4.41 6.83 3.88
N CYS A 97 -5.47 6.55 4.64
CA CYS A 97 -6.86 6.52 4.16
C CYS A 97 -7.67 7.50 5.01
N ASP A 98 -8.10 8.63 4.43
CA ASP A 98 -8.77 9.74 5.15
C ASP A 98 -8.02 10.14 6.44
N ASP A 99 -6.73 10.46 6.31
CA ASP A 99 -5.80 10.81 7.39
C ASP A 99 -5.53 9.69 8.43
N LEU A 100 -6.14 8.51 8.29
CA LEU A 100 -5.86 7.35 9.14
C LEU A 100 -4.64 6.60 8.62
N PRO A 101 -3.56 6.46 9.42
CA PRO A 101 -2.40 5.72 9.01
C PRO A 101 -2.70 4.22 9.04
N ILE A 102 -2.30 3.53 7.98
CA ILE A 102 -2.32 2.09 7.85
C ILE A 102 -0.89 1.63 7.55
N TRP A 103 -0.49 0.48 8.08
CA TRP A 103 0.87 -0.04 7.90
C TRP A 103 0.82 -1.45 7.31
N GLY A 104 1.80 -1.75 6.46
CA GLY A 104 1.94 -3.06 5.82
C GLY A 104 3.39 -3.48 5.72
N TYR A 105 3.62 -4.79 5.69
CA TYR A 105 4.91 -5.34 5.32
C TYR A 105 4.96 -5.51 3.80
N ILE A 106 6.13 -5.30 3.20
CA ILE A 106 6.33 -5.58 1.77
C ILE A 106 6.28 -7.09 1.52
N GLY A 107 6.81 -7.88 2.45
CA GLY A 107 6.88 -9.33 2.33
C GLY A 107 7.15 -10.03 3.66
N LYS A 108 7.42 -11.33 3.59
CA LYS A 108 7.77 -12.16 4.73
C LYS A 108 8.98 -13.04 4.44
N VAL A 109 9.67 -13.43 5.50
CA VAL A 109 10.71 -14.45 5.47
C VAL A 109 10.07 -15.78 5.84
N GLU A 110 10.32 -16.81 5.04
CA GLU A 110 9.98 -18.20 5.35
C GLU A 110 11.26 -19.01 5.56
N GLU A 111 11.43 -19.55 6.76
CA GLU A 111 12.58 -20.39 7.10
C GLU A 111 12.37 -21.82 6.59
N SER A 112 13.40 -22.41 5.98
CA SER A 112 13.34 -23.80 5.56
C SER A 112 13.30 -24.73 6.78
N PRO A 113 12.29 -25.63 6.90
CA PRO A 113 12.21 -26.56 8.02
C PRO A 113 13.35 -27.60 8.02
N THR A 114 14.01 -27.78 6.88
CA THR A 114 15.10 -28.76 6.70
C THR A 114 16.49 -28.13 6.70
N ASN A 115 16.60 -26.81 6.54
CA ASN A 115 17.88 -26.14 6.41
C ASN A 115 17.87 -24.72 7.03
N ILE A 116 18.44 -24.59 8.22
CA ILE A 116 18.40 -23.36 9.04
C ILE A 116 19.11 -22.18 8.36
N SER A 117 20.00 -22.43 7.39
CA SER A 117 20.67 -21.35 6.64
C SER A 117 19.89 -20.90 5.40
N GLU A 118 18.86 -21.61 4.99
CA GLU A 118 18.09 -21.33 3.78
C GLU A 118 16.81 -20.57 4.13
N HIS A 119 16.76 -19.32 3.68
CA HIS A 119 15.65 -18.41 3.89
C HIS A 119 15.01 -18.12 2.53
N LYS A 120 13.69 -18.19 2.46
CA LYS A 120 12.92 -17.72 1.32
C LYS A 120 12.36 -16.34 1.62
N TYR A 121 12.52 -15.44 0.65
CA TYR A 121 11.97 -14.09 0.71
C TYR A 121 10.72 -14.06 -0.16
N LEU A 122 9.58 -13.82 0.46
CA LEU A 122 8.27 -13.89 -0.18
C LEU A 122 7.67 -12.48 -0.22
N LEU A 123 7.36 -11.97 -1.41
CA LEU A 123 6.71 -10.69 -1.64
C LEU A 123 5.18 -10.87 -1.60
N TYR A 124 4.45 -10.04 -0.86
CA TYR A 124 2.98 -10.04 -0.91
C TYR A 124 2.50 -9.49 -2.26
N GLN A 125 1.54 -10.19 -2.88
CA GLN A 125 0.96 -9.79 -4.17
C GLN A 125 -0.47 -9.27 -4.07
N HIS A 126 -1.13 -9.48 -2.94
CA HIS A 126 -2.51 -9.05 -2.75
C HIS A 126 -2.67 -8.38 -1.38
N PHE A 127 -3.26 -7.20 -1.39
CA PHE A 127 -3.52 -6.39 -0.21
C PHE A 127 -5.02 -6.18 -0.04
N GLU A 128 -5.58 -6.61 1.09
CA GLU A 128 -6.99 -6.34 1.40
C GLU A 128 -7.09 -5.12 2.31
N ILE A 129 -7.80 -4.11 1.84
CA ILE A 129 -8.06 -2.88 2.58
C ILE A 129 -9.47 -2.96 3.17
N GLU A 130 -9.53 -3.09 4.49
CA GLU A 130 -10.77 -3.08 5.26
C GLU A 130 -11.04 -1.67 5.77
N ILE A 131 -12.13 -1.05 5.31
CA ILE A 131 -12.50 0.31 5.69
C ILE A 131 -13.80 0.29 6.49
N PHE A 132 -13.70 0.74 7.74
CA PHE A 132 -14.81 0.81 8.67
C PHE A 132 -15.38 2.21 8.72
N PHE A 133 -16.69 2.34 8.54
CA PHE A 133 -17.34 3.63 8.41
C PHE A 133 -18.63 3.73 9.23
N ASN A 134 -19.02 4.96 9.55
CA ASN A 134 -20.31 5.32 10.10
C ASN A 134 -20.89 6.49 9.31
N LYS A 135 -22.01 6.26 8.61
CA LYS A 135 -22.61 7.20 7.65
C LYS A 135 -21.62 7.60 6.55
N ASP A 136 -21.11 8.82 6.60
CA ASP A 136 -20.20 9.45 5.65
C ASP A 136 -18.78 9.64 6.22
N GLN A 137 -18.49 9.06 7.38
CA GLN A 137 -17.19 9.17 8.05
C GLN A 137 -16.48 7.82 8.10
N ILE A 138 -15.23 7.78 7.65
CA ILE A 138 -14.31 6.67 7.93
C ILE A 138 -13.86 6.79 9.39
N ILE A 139 -13.87 5.67 10.09
CA ILE A 139 -13.57 5.59 11.53
C ILE A 139 -12.27 4.82 11.74
N GLU A 140 -12.10 3.70 11.03
CA GLU A 140 -10.93 2.83 11.11
C GLU A 140 -10.62 2.28 9.71
N ALA A 141 -9.35 2.01 9.43
CA ALA A 141 -8.93 1.33 8.22
C ALA A 141 -7.79 0.36 8.55
N HIS A 142 -7.89 -0.87 8.06
CA HIS A 142 -6.89 -1.92 8.24
C HIS A 142 -6.39 -2.41 6.89
N LEU A 143 -5.15 -2.87 6.89
CA LEU A 143 -4.53 -3.55 5.76
C LEU A 143 -4.23 -4.99 6.17
N LEU A 144 -4.75 -5.94 5.41
CA LEU A 144 -4.49 -7.36 5.60
C LEU A 144 -3.63 -7.87 4.44
N MET A 145 -2.69 -8.75 4.80
CA MET A 145 -1.80 -9.42 3.87
C MET A 145 -1.95 -10.91 4.07
N HIS A 146 -2.39 -11.62 3.03
CA HIS A 146 -2.62 -13.05 3.13
C HIS A 146 -1.31 -13.83 3.02
N PRO A 147 -0.98 -14.71 3.99
CA PRO A 147 0.27 -15.48 3.95
C PRO A 147 0.43 -16.39 2.72
N ASN A 148 -0.67 -16.70 2.03
CA ASN A 148 -0.69 -17.59 0.88
C ASN A 148 -0.65 -16.85 -0.47
N GLU A 149 -0.84 -15.53 -0.46
CA GLU A 149 -0.88 -14.70 -1.68
C GLU A 149 0.45 -13.97 -1.83
N VAL A 150 1.48 -14.79 -2.08
CA VAL A 150 2.87 -14.37 -2.11
C VAL A 150 3.61 -14.98 -3.29
N VAL A 151 4.64 -14.27 -3.75
CA VAL A 151 5.61 -14.78 -4.73
C VAL A 151 6.99 -14.90 -4.11
N GLU A 152 7.67 -16.02 -4.35
CA GLU A 152 9.07 -16.19 -3.95
C GLU A 152 9.98 -15.36 -4.85
N LEU A 153 10.74 -14.45 -4.25
CA LEU A 153 11.74 -13.65 -4.95
C LEU A 153 12.96 -14.51 -5.25
N ALA A 154 13.17 -14.85 -6.51
CA ALA A 154 14.32 -15.66 -6.94
C ALA A 154 15.51 -14.77 -7.32
N GLU A 155 16.60 -14.85 -6.54
CA GLU A 155 17.80 -14.05 -6.77
C GLU A 155 18.43 -14.32 -8.16
N GLY A 156 19.00 -13.30 -8.78
CA GLY A 156 19.69 -13.41 -10.07
C GLY A 156 18.77 -13.48 -11.29
N ARG A 157 17.46 -13.25 -11.13
CA ARG A 157 16.47 -13.33 -12.22
C ARG A 157 15.59 -12.09 -12.28
N ASN A 158 15.22 -11.72 -13.49
CA ASN A 158 14.14 -10.77 -13.71
C ASN A 158 12.80 -11.47 -13.48
N MET A 159 11.84 -10.75 -12.89
CA MET A 159 10.55 -11.31 -12.49
C MET A 159 9.43 -10.38 -12.89
N ASP A 160 8.38 -10.91 -13.51
CA ASP A 160 7.14 -10.18 -13.71
C ASP A 160 6.28 -10.34 -12.45
N ILE A 161 5.86 -9.22 -11.87
CA ILE A 161 4.95 -9.17 -10.72
C ILE A 161 3.68 -8.42 -11.09
N GLU A 162 2.59 -8.82 -10.47
CA GLU A 162 1.31 -8.12 -10.50
C GLU A 162 0.89 -7.92 -9.05
N LEU A 163 0.64 -6.67 -8.66
CA LEU A 163 0.09 -6.32 -7.37
C LEU A 163 -1.40 -6.10 -7.53
N GLN A 164 -2.17 -6.77 -6.67
CA GLN A 164 -3.61 -6.72 -6.63
C GLN A 164 -4.08 -6.16 -5.29
N PHE A 165 -5.33 -5.70 -5.26
CA PHE A 165 -5.98 -5.27 -4.04
C PHE A 165 -7.48 -5.54 -4.03
N SER A 166 -8.01 -5.73 -2.83
CA SER A 166 -9.45 -5.75 -2.56
C SER A 166 -9.80 -4.65 -1.57
N VAL A 167 -11.03 -4.15 -1.67
CA VAL A 167 -11.56 -3.12 -0.77
C VAL A 167 -12.87 -3.61 -0.17
N HIS A 168 -12.92 -3.67 1.15
CA HIS A 168 -14.08 -4.10 1.90
C HIS A 168 -14.59 -2.97 2.78
N TRP A 169 -15.84 -2.55 2.57
CA TRP A 169 -16.50 -1.51 3.34
C TRP A 169 -17.38 -2.14 4.42
N MET A 170 -17.11 -1.81 5.69
CA MET A 170 -17.83 -2.37 6.85
C MET A 170 -18.47 -1.28 7.69
N VAL A 171 -19.76 -1.45 8.03
CA VAL A 171 -20.46 -0.52 8.91
C VAL A 171 -20.11 -0.82 10.36
N LEU A 172 -19.62 0.17 11.11
CA LEU A 172 -19.45 0.05 12.56
C LEU A 172 -20.79 0.29 13.28
N ALA A 173 -21.49 -0.80 13.58
CA ALA A 173 -22.72 -0.76 14.36
C ALA A 173 -22.39 -0.66 15.87
N GLY A 174 -22.36 0.57 16.40
CA GLY A 174 -22.11 0.79 17.84
C GLY A 174 -22.27 2.23 18.34
N PHE A 175 -22.38 3.22 17.46
CA PHE A 175 -22.53 4.64 17.80
C PHE A 175 -23.87 5.22 17.27
N LEU A 176 -24.98 4.56 17.61
CA LEU A 176 -26.33 5.12 17.47
C LEU A 176 -26.82 5.70 18.79
#